data_AF-A0AAC8W7Y5-F1
#
_entry.id   AF-A0AAC8W7Y5-F1
#
_cell.length_a   1.000
_cell.length_b   1.000
_cell.length_c   1.000
_cell.angle_alpha   90.00
_cell.angle_beta   90.00
_cell.angle_gamma   90.00
#
_symmetry.space_group_name_H-M   'P 1'
#
loop_
_entity.id
_entity.type
_entity.pdbx_description
1 polymer ?
#
loop_
_entity_poly.entity_id
_entity_poly.type
_entity_poly.pdbx_seq_one_letter_code
_entity_poly.pdbx_strand_id
1 'polypeptide(L)'
;MKKAKKVALILSAVLMMFSEMAISPAIFNNSDNTVVAATHRRHRCHTRRHHVRRRNKAKIWTDDYKIVGNKRSKIFHVIYGHSYRMNCENAVFFKSKAAARAAGYRESKR
;
A
#
# COMPACT_ATOMS: atom_id res chain seq x y z
N MET A 1 79.13 -3.20 15.11
CA MET A 1 77.84 -3.65 15.70
C MET A 1 77.26 -2.74 16.79
N LYS A 2 77.87 -1.59 17.16
CA LYS A 2 77.41 -0.77 18.30
C LYS A 2 76.35 0.31 17.97
N LYS A 3 76.17 0.68 16.69
CA LYS A 3 75.17 1.69 16.27
C LYS A 3 73.73 1.15 16.18
N ALA A 4 73.54 -0.09 15.69
CA ALA A 4 72.21 -0.72 15.60
C ALA A 4 71.55 -0.93 16.98
N LYS A 5 72.34 -1.24 18.02
CA LYS A 5 71.85 -1.42 19.39
C LYS A 5 71.33 -0.11 20.01
N LYS A 6 71.93 1.03 19.66
CA LYS A 6 71.46 2.35 20.13
C LYS A 6 70.14 2.77 19.49
N VAL A 7 69.95 2.48 18.20
CA VAL A 7 68.70 2.79 17.49
C VAL A 7 67.54 1.92 18.01
N ALA A 8 67.78 0.62 18.25
CA ALA A 8 66.76 -0.26 18.82
C ALA A 8 66.32 0.17 20.24
N LEU A 9 67.26 0.68 21.04
CA LEU A 9 66.99 1.13 22.41
C LEU A 9 66.20 2.45 22.46
N ILE A 10 66.40 3.34 21.48
CA ILE A 10 65.58 4.55 21.32
C ILE A 10 64.17 4.19 20.86
N LEU A 11 64.02 3.23 19.93
CA LEU A 11 62.73 2.83 19.39
C LEU A 11 61.83 2.15 20.44
N SER A 12 62.41 1.33 21.33
CA SER A 12 61.66 0.71 22.44
C SER A 12 61.19 1.73 23.48
N ALA A 13 61.99 2.77 23.75
CA ALA A 13 61.64 3.81 24.71
C ALA A 13 60.45 4.67 24.22
N VAL A 14 60.36 4.94 22.92
CA VAL A 14 59.25 5.73 22.35
C VAL A 14 57.93 4.95 22.41
N LEU A 15 57.93 3.64 22.16
CA LEU A 15 56.72 2.82 22.18
C LEU A 15 56.11 2.68 23.58
N MET A 16 56.94 2.68 24.64
CA MET A 16 56.48 2.57 26.03
C MET A 16 55.86 3.87 26.58
N MET A 17 56.02 5.01 25.90
CA MET A 17 55.43 6.29 26.32
C MET A 17 54.02 6.55 25.73
N PHE A 18 53.54 5.71 24.80
CA PHE A 18 52.26 5.92 24.10
C PHE A 18 51.13 4.95 24.52
N SER A 19 51.32 4.12 25.54
CA SER A 19 50.33 3.09 25.91
C SER A 19 49.67 3.31 27.26
N GLU A 20 49.28 4.54 27.61
CA GLU A 20 48.32 4.76 28.70
C GLU A 20 47.37 5.92 28.35
N MET A 21 46.30 5.60 27.63
CA MET A 21 45.10 6.43 27.62
C MET A 21 43.91 5.53 27.98
N ALA A 22 43.44 5.72 29.21
CA ALA A 22 42.36 5.01 29.85
C ALA A 22 41.00 5.24 29.16
N ILE A 23 40.14 4.22 29.16
CA ILE A 23 38.69 4.38 29.11
C ILE A 23 38.07 3.48 30.18
N SER A 24 37.36 4.13 31.10
CA SER A 24 36.74 3.63 32.32
C SER A 24 35.68 2.54 32.09
N PRO A 25 35.43 1.66 33.08
CA PRO A 25 34.29 0.75 33.07
C PRO A 25 33.04 1.49 33.55
N ALA A 26 32.06 1.65 32.68
CA ALA A 26 30.70 1.98 33.07
C ALA A 26 29.73 1.23 32.16
N ILE A 27 28.91 0.36 32.76
CA ILE A 27 27.44 0.45 32.70
C ILE A 27 26.89 -0.57 33.72
N PHE A 28 26.38 -0.01 34.80
CA PHE A 28 25.48 -0.58 35.79
C PHE A 28 24.07 -0.65 35.18
N ASN A 29 23.37 -1.79 35.28
CA ASN A 29 21.91 -1.95 35.09
C ASN A 29 21.53 -3.37 35.56
N ASN A 30 20.51 -3.66 36.36
CA ASN A 30 19.48 -2.84 37.00
C ASN A 30 18.92 -3.66 38.17
N SER A 31 18.58 -2.97 39.25
CA SER A 31 17.89 -3.48 40.42
C SER A 31 16.37 -3.59 40.20
N ASP A 32 15.77 -4.50 40.95
CA ASP A 32 14.42 -4.48 41.50
C ASP A 32 13.18 -4.67 40.61
N ASN A 33 12.53 -5.81 40.87
CA ASN A 33 11.13 -5.94 41.27
C ASN A 33 10.12 -4.95 40.66
N THR A 34 9.17 -5.46 39.88
CA THR A 34 7.74 -5.22 40.14
C THR A 34 6.89 -6.26 39.41
N VAL A 35 6.19 -7.07 40.20
CA VAL A 35 5.11 -7.95 39.73
C VAL A 35 3.89 -7.06 39.45
N VAL A 36 3.82 -6.45 38.27
CA VAL A 36 2.61 -5.74 37.84
C VAL A 36 1.78 -6.71 37.01
N ALA A 37 0.73 -7.23 37.64
CA ALA A 37 -0.30 -8.01 36.97
C ALA A 37 -0.81 -7.23 35.76
N ALA A 38 -0.41 -7.65 34.56
CA ALA A 38 -0.99 -7.17 33.33
C ALA A 38 -2.44 -7.63 33.29
N THR A 39 -3.35 -6.79 33.76
CA THR A 39 -4.77 -6.92 33.42
C THR A 39 -4.86 -6.80 31.90
N HIS A 40 -4.96 -7.95 31.22
CA HIS A 40 -5.22 -8.01 29.78
C HIS A 40 -6.61 -7.42 29.50
N ARG A 41 -6.71 -6.09 29.46
CA ARG A 41 -7.84 -5.40 28.85
C ARG A 41 -7.78 -5.75 27.37
N ARG A 42 -8.57 -6.74 26.97
CA ARG A 42 -8.81 -7.07 25.57
C ARG A 42 -9.48 -5.86 24.91
N HIS A 43 -8.67 -4.93 24.44
CA HIS A 43 -9.12 -3.97 23.44
C HIS A 43 -9.56 -4.81 22.24
N ARG A 44 -10.88 -4.97 22.06
CA ARG A 44 -11.45 -5.55 20.84
C ARG A 44 -11.03 -4.64 19.70
N CYS A 45 -9.93 -5.03 19.06
CA CYS A 45 -9.48 -4.42 17.83
C CYS A 45 -10.57 -4.71 16.79
N HIS A 46 -11.42 -3.71 16.55
CA HIS A 46 -12.20 -3.68 15.32
C HIS A 46 -11.20 -3.56 14.19
N THR A 47 -10.86 -4.69 13.57
CA THR A 47 -10.05 -4.71 12.36
C THR A 47 -10.81 -3.87 11.33
N ARG A 48 -10.35 -2.65 11.07
CA ARG A 48 -10.82 -1.87 9.92
C ARG A 48 -10.37 -2.65 8.70
N ARG A 49 -11.23 -3.53 8.20
CA ARG A 49 -11.05 -4.13 6.89
C ARG A 49 -11.04 -2.95 5.92
N HIS A 50 -9.85 -2.55 5.50
CA HIS A 50 -9.69 -1.69 4.35
C HIS A 50 -10.26 -2.48 3.17
N HIS A 51 -11.57 -2.32 2.93
CA HIS A 51 -12.18 -2.73 1.69
C HIS A 51 -11.41 -1.97 0.62
N VAL A 52 -10.45 -2.64 0.00
CA VAL A 52 -9.76 -2.13 -1.18
C VAL A 52 -10.89 -1.95 -2.19
N ARG A 53 -11.34 -0.71 -2.37
CA ARG A 53 -12.39 -0.35 -3.32
C ARG A 53 -11.80 -0.45 -4.72
N ARG A 54 -11.44 -1.65 -5.17
CA ARG A 54 -11.23 -1.95 -6.59
C ARG A 54 -12.60 -2.04 -7.26
N ARG A 55 -13.33 -0.92 -7.25
CA ARG A 55 -14.46 -0.75 -8.16
C ARG A 55 -13.92 0.14 -9.25
N ASN A 56 -13.88 -0.35 -10.48
CA ASN A 56 -13.60 0.51 -11.62
C ASN A 56 -14.78 1.49 -11.67
N LYS A 57 -14.56 2.68 -11.11
CA LYS A 57 -15.52 3.79 -11.04
C LYS A 57 -15.63 4.52 -12.37
N ALA A 58 -14.93 4.06 -13.40
CA ALA A 58 -14.99 4.65 -14.72
C ALA A 58 -16.45 4.71 -15.18
N LYS A 59 -16.89 5.93 -15.45
CA LYS A 59 -18.23 6.21 -15.95
C LYS A 59 -18.12 6.40 -17.44
N ILE A 60 -19.10 5.88 -18.15
CA ILE A 60 -19.25 6.11 -19.58
C ILE A 60 -20.58 6.83 -19.82
N TRP A 61 -20.60 7.60 -20.90
CA TRP A 61 -21.81 8.14 -21.48
C TRP A 61 -22.28 7.22 -22.61
N THR A 62 -23.58 7.19 -22.84
CA THR A 62 -24.17 6.39 -23.92
C THR A 62 -23.96 7.00 -25.29
N ASP A 63 -23.74 8.30 -25.37
CA ASP A 63 -23.69 9.09 -26.62
C ASP A 63 -22.46 8.78 -27.47
N ASP A 64 -21.40 8.25 -26.84
CA ASP A 64 -20.17 7.86 -27.52
C ASP A 64 -20.34 6.57 -28.35
N TYR A 65 -21.49 5.89 -28.24
CA TYR A 65 -21.69 4.54 -28.77
C TYR A 65 -23.06 4.36 -29.44
N LYS A 66 -23.12 3.48 -30.45
CA LYS A 66 -24.34 3.28 -31.26
C LYS A 66 -25.54 2.78 -30.44
N ILE A 67 -25.34 1.71 -29.66
CA ILE A 67 -26.36 1.10 -28.80
C ILE A 67 -25.70 0.52 -27.54
N VAL A 68 -26.07 1.05 -26.38
CA VAL A 68 -25.50 0.64 -25.08
C VAL A 68 -26.60 0.28 -24.11
N GLY A 69 -26.54 -0.94 -23.56
CA GLY A 69 -27.39 -1.39 -22.48
C GLY A 69 -26.70 -1.38 -21.12
N ASN A 70 -27.50 -1.24 -20.08
CA ASN A 70 -27.07 -1.46 -18.71
C ASN A 70 -27.54 -2.84 -18.23
N LYS A 71 -26.61 -3.73 -17.91
CA LYS A 71 -26.92 -5.11 -17.48
C LYS A 71 -27.78 -5.21 -16.22
N ARG A 72 -27.76 -4.20 -15.36
CA ARG A 72 -28.53 -4.15 -14.11
C ARG A 72 -29.98 -3.71 -14.33
N SER A 73 -30.22 -2.69 -15.16
CA SER A 73 -31.58 -2.20 -15.42
C SER A 73 -32.25 -2.86 -16.63
N LYS A 74 -31.48 -3.56 -17.47
CA LYS A 74 -31.93 -4.13 -18.75
C LYS A 74 -32.56 -3.08 -19.67
N ILE A 75 -32.03 -1.86 -19.64
CA ILE A 75 -32.42 -0.76 -20.52
C ILE A 75 -31.28 -0.46 -21.49
N PHE A 76 -31.59 -0.30 -22.77
CA PHE A 76 -30.64 0.16 -23.78
C PHE A 76 -30.96 1.57 -24.29
N HIS A 77 -29.90 2.30 -24.61
CA HIS A 77 -29.90 3.63 -25.20
C HIS A 77 -29.38 3.54 -26.63
N VAL A 78 -29.85 4.45 -27.47
CA VAL A 78 -29.46 4.61 -28.88
C VAL A 78 -28.74 5.95 -29.00
N ILE A 79 -27.76 6.04 -29.87
CA ILE A 79 -26.89 7.23 -30.02
C ILE A 79 -27.62 8.56 -30.26
N TYR A 80 -28.77 8.54 -30.94
CA TYR A 80 -29.59 9.73 -31.21
C TYR A 80 -30.69 9.95 -30.15
N GLY A 81 -30.67 9.20 -29.05
CA GLY A 81 -31.58 9.35 -27.93
C GLY A 81 -30.95 10.14 -26.77
N HIS A 82 -31.61 10.12 -25.62
CA HIS A 82 -31.09 10.82 -24.45
C HIS A 82 -29.85 10.14 -23.85
N SER A 83 -28.85 10.97 -23.54
CA SER A 83 -27.65 10.56 -22.82
C SER A 83 -27.97 10.01 -21.45
N TYR A 84 -27.28 8.94 -21.11
CA TYR A 84 -27.28 8.40 -19.77
C TYR A 84 -25.86 8.06 -19.32
N ARG A 85 -25.52 8.49 -18.10
CA ARG A 85 -24.24 8.19 -17.48
C ARG A 85 -24.33 6.91 -16.67
N MET A 86 -23.52 5.91 -16.99
CA MET A 86 -23.52 4.62 -16.27
C MET A 86 -22.11 4.15 -15.88
N ASN A 87 -22.03 3.10 -15.04
CA ASN A 87 -20.74 2.45 -14.74
C ASN A 87 -20.29 1.64 -15.95
N CYS A 88 -19.02 1.73 -16.34
CA CYS A 88 -18.46 0.96 -17.45
C CYS A 88 -18.64 -0.55 -17.24
N GLU A 89 -18.49 -1.04 -16.01
CA GLU A 89 -18.66 -2.45 -15.65
C GLU A 89 -20.06 -2.99 -16.00
N ASN A 90 -21.07 -2.12 -16.08
CA ASN A 90 -22.44 -2.49 -16.37
C ASN A 90 -22.82 -2.33 -17.84
N ALA A 91 -21.95 -1.73 -18.65
CA ALA A 91 -22.20 -1.46 -20.05
C ALA A 91 -22.16 -2.75 -20.87
N VAL A 92 -23.14 -2.90 -21.76
CA VAL A 92 -23.21 -3.97 -22.75
C VAL A 92 -23.46 -3.32 -24.11
N PHE A 93 -22.58 -3.56 -25.06
CA PHE A 93 -22.66 -2.97 -26.38
C PHE A 93 -23.41 -3.90 -27.33
N PHE A 94 -24.35 -3.34 -28.10
CA PHE A 94 -25.13 -4.11 -29.05
C PHE A 94 -24.87 -3.64 -30.48
N LYS A 95 -24.94 -4.57 -31.43
CA LYS A 95 -24.83 -4.28 -32.87
C LYS A 95 -26.10 -3.60 -33.41
N SER A 96 -27.28 -3.98 -32.89
CA SER A 96 -28.58 -3.49 -33.35
C SER A 96 -29.63 -3.46 -32.24
N LYS A 97 -30.71 -2.70 -32.43
CA LYS A 97 -31.83 -2.62 -31.47
C LYS A 97 -32.53 -3.97 -31.32
N ALA A 98 -32.62 -4.72 -32.43
CA ALA A 98 -33.16 -6.07 -32.45
C ALA A 98 -32.34 -7.02 -31.57
N ALA A 99 -31.01 -6.95 -31.64
CA ALA A 99 -30.13 -7.76 -30.78
C ALA A 99 -30.32 -7.42 -29.30
N ALA A 100 -30.47 -6.14 -28.95
CA ALA A 100 -30.74 -5.72 -27.59
C ALA A 100 -32.09 -6.24 -27.07
N ARG A 101 -33.15 -6.15 -27.89
CA ARG A 101 -34.48 -6.69 -27.56
C ARG A 101 -34.46 -8.21 -27.42
N ALA A 102 -33.80 -8.93 -28.34
CA ALA A 102 -33.62 -10.37 -28.26
C ALA A 102 -32.84 -10.80 -27.00
N ALA A 103 -31.88 -9.99 -26.55
CA ALA A 103 -31.18 -10.19 -25.28
C ALA A 103 -32.02 -9.82 -24.03
N GLY A 104 -33.30 -9.45 -24.20
CA GLY A 104 -34.22 -9.12 -23.11
C GLY A 104 -34.10 -7.69 -22.58
N TYR A 105 -33.52 -6.77 -23.35
CA TYR A 105 -33.40 -5.37 -22.97
C TYR A 105 -34.56 -4.54 -23.53
N ARG A 106 -35.01 -3.56 -22.74
CA ARG A 106 -36.05 -2.61 -23.10
C ARG A 106 -35.43 -1.30 -23.59
N GLU A 107 -36.10 -0.64 -24.51
CA GLU A 107 -35.68 0.68 -25.00
C GLU A 107 -35.96 1.74 -23.93
N SER A 108 -35.03 2.68 -23.75
CA SER A 108 -35.23 3.84 -22.89
C SER A 108 -36.43 4.67 -23.38
N LYS A 109 -37.24 5.15 -22.43
CA LYS A 109 -38.32 6.12 -22.70
C LYS A 109 -37.88 7.57 -22.53
N ARG A 110 -36.63 7.77 -22.09
CA ARG A 110 -36.06 9.10 -21.92
C ARG A 110 -35.81 9.70 -23.28
#